data_AF-A0A830FRI5-F1
#
_entry.id   AF-A0A830FRI5-F1
#
_cell.length_a   1.000
_cell.length_b   1.000
_cell.length_c   1.000
_cell.angle_alpha   90.00
_cell.angle_beta   90.00
_cell.angle_gamma   90.00
#
_symmetry.space_group_name_H-M   'P 1'
#
loop_
_entity.id
_entity.type
_entity.pdbx_description
1 polymer ?
#
loop_
_entity_poly.entity_id
_entity_poly.type
_entity_poly.pdbx_seq_one_letter_code
_entity_poly.pdbx_strand_id
1 'polypeptide(L)'
;MVAETGTALTDSHVVFADRETHEWYRADIDEDGNFSADLPSNTGYDVIFFHQKQGDLIRSAFDGVPVIADLDQIRVEKEPMELGNYTVPEGFVTTIQVVDSNGNPLENVPLSFYTQYGAGTGPRSFTTNADGYVTHAASSEAGIELAGSMTIRTHPASANGELLDTIFVDEEKSLTVTLRNPEEYNGIVVHDDSGDVTEPPPETQTPPASDSTAQSIRTKPEQTAAQQSSSESSTGDNSNGVQRGFFSNGANEPEALSDPMNLTVGGFLLSVAGIVFQMVGGK
;
A
#
# COMPACT_ATOMS: atom_id res chain seq x y z
N MET A 1 0.36 -4.09 15.87
CA MET A 1 -0.06 -4.55 14.54
C MET A 1 0.77 -5.75 14.17
N VAL A 2 0.11 -6.84 13.80
CA VAL A 2 0.75 -8.12 13.52
C VAL A 2 0.17 -8.74 12.25
N ALA A 3 0.95 -9.62 11.61
CA ALA A 3 0.44 -10.56 10.62
C ALA A 3 -0.49 -11.58 11.30
N GLU A 4 -1.29 -12.33 10.53
CA GLU A 4 -2.09 -13.45 11.07
C GLU A 4 -1.24 -14.50 11.81
N THR A 5 0.03 -14.65 11.43
CA THR A 5 1.00 -15.51 12.12
C THR A 5 1.38 -15.02 13.53
N GLY A 6 0.97 -13.81 13.91
CA GLY A 6 1.33 -13.14 15.17
C GLY A 6 2.65 -12.38 15.12
N THR A 7 3.35 -12.37 13.99
CA THR A 7 4.62 -11.65 13.82
C THR A 7 4.38 -10.15 13.69
N ALA A 8 5.15 -9.33 14.39
CA ALA A 8 5.11 -7.88 14.22
C ALA A 8 5.49 -7.48 12.79
N LEU A 9 4.70 -6.60 12.18
CA LEU A 9 4.92 -6.13 10.82
C LEU A 9 5.79 -4.89 10.82
N THR A 10 7.11 -5.10 10.77
CA THR A 10 8.07 -4.02 10.62
C THR A 10 8.16 -3.57 9.16
N ASP A 11 8.75 -2.40 8.93
CA ASP A 11 8.98 -1.85 7.59
C ASP A 11 7.69 -1.66 6.76
N SER A 12 6.61 -1.35 7.46
CA SER A 12 5.27 -1.12 6.92
C SER A 12 4.71 0.16 7.52
N HIS A 13 3.62 0.68 6.95
CA HIS A 13 2.95 1.87 7.50
C HIS A 13 1.43 1.77 7.38
N VAL A 14 0.76 2.60 8.17
CA VAL A 14 -0.69 2.79 8.14
C VAL A 14 -1.01 4.14 7.53
N VAL A 15 -2.03 4.18 6.69
CA VAL A 15 -2.63 5.39 6.13
C VAL A 15 -4.02 5.55 6.71
N PHE A 16 -4.32 6.77 7.15
CA PHE A 16 -5.67 7.22 7.49
C PHE A 16 -6.14 8.14 6.38
N ALA A 17 -7.08 7.68 5.57
CA ALA A 17 -7.67 8.45 4.49
C ALA A 17 -8.96 9.13 4.98
N ASP A 18 -8.98 10.46 4.99
CA ASP A 18 -10.16 11.25 5.32
C ASP A 18 -11.25 10.99 4.27
N ARG A 19 -12.41 10.52 4.72
CA ARG A 19 -13.51 10.09 3.84
C ARG A 19 -14.24 11.26 3.16
N GLU A 20 -14.09 12.47 3.68
CA GLU A 20 -14.71 13.68 3.12
C GLU A 20 -13.72 14.44 2.23
N THR A 21 -12.53 14.72 2.77
CA THR A 21 -11.55 15.57 2.09
C THR A 21 -10.60 14.79 1.17
N HIS A 22 -10.52 13.47 1.34
CA HIS A 22 -9.52 12.61 0.69
C HIS A 22 -8.08 13.05 1.02
N GLU A 23 -7.86 13.67 2.17
CA GLU A 23 -6.53 13.91 2.74
C GLU A 23 -5.97 12.65 3.41
N TRP A 24 -4.65 12.45 3.30
CA TRP A 24 -3.99 11.21 3.71
C TRP A 24 -3.03 11.53 4.84
N TYR A 25 -3.21 10.87 5.97
CA TYR A 25 -2.34 10.94 7.13
C TYR A 25 -1.62 9.61 7.26
N ARG A 26 -0.35 9.61 7.66
CA ARG A 26 0.47 8.39 7.70
C ARG A 26 1.07 8.20 9.08
N ALA A 27 1.22 6.95 9.47
CA ALA A 27 1.96 6.53 10.66
C ALA A 27 2.82 5.32 10.33
N ASP A 28 4.12 5.43 10.57
CA ASP A 28 5.03 4.29 10.48
C ASP A 28 4.76 3.30 11.61
N ILE A 29 4.96 2.02 11.32
CA ILE A 29 4.86 0.94 12.30
C ILE A 29 6.24 0.68 12.87
N ASP A 30 6.37 0.71 14.20
CA ASP A 30 7.61 0.46 14.92
C ASP A 30 7.94 -1.05 15.04
N GLU A 31 9.07 -1.34 15.68
CA GLU A 31 9.58 -2.72 15.82
C GLU A 31 8.64 -3.63 16.63
N ASP A 32 7.81 -3.06 17.50
CA ASP A 32 6.84 -3.77 18.32
C ASP A 32 5.45 -3.85 17.63
N GLY A 33 5.34 -3.32 16.41
CA GLY A 33 4.10 -3.26 15.66
C GLY A 33 3.20 -2.09 16.06
N ASN A 34 3.68 -1.14 16.87
CA ASN A 34 2.90 0.02 17.27
C ASN A 34 3.00 1.15 16.25
N PHE A 35 1.99 2.01 16.18
CA PHE A 35 1.91 3.20 15.35
C PHE A 35 1.15 4.29 16.09
N SER A 36 1.40 5.55 15.72
CA SER A 36 0.67 6.71 16.25
C SER A 36 0.49 7.79 15.21
N ALA A 37 -0.66 8.49 15.22
CA ALA A 37 -0.96 9.58 14.28
C ALA A 37 -1.68 10.74 14.97
N ASP A 38 -1.44 11.96 14.48
CA ASP A 38 -2.19 13.17 14.86
C ASP A 38 -3.22 13.51 13.77
N LEU A 39 -4.48 13.19 14.02
CA LEU A 39 -5.57 13.29 13.05
C LEU A 39 -6.55 14.42 13.41
N PRO A 40 -7.11 15.16 12.42
CA PRO A 40 -8.22 16.08 12.65
C PRO A 40 -9.40 15.44 13.39
N SER A 41 -9.92 16.16 14.39
CA SER A 41 -11.07 15.71 15.19
C SER A 41 -12.42 15.86 14.53
N ASN A 42 -13.37 15.00 14.91
CA ASN A 42 -14.74 14.88 14.40
C ASN A 42 -14.82 14.39 12.94
N THR A 43 -13.81 13.66 12.49
CA THR A 43 -13.66 13.19 11.10
C THR A 43 -13.67 11.67 11.01
N GLY A 44 -14.26 11.13 9.95
CA GLY A 44 -14.24 9.70 9.63
C GLY A 44 -13.06 9.34 8.73
N TYR A 45 -12.36 8.26 9.04
CA TYR A 45 -11.20 7.79 8.29
C TYR A 45 -11.35 6.34 7.88
N ASP A 46 -10.86 6.02 6.69
CA ASP A 46 -10.52 4.64 6.32
C ASP A 46 -9.08 4.35 6.78
N VAL A 47 -8.87 3.22 7.44
CA VAL A 47 -7.57 2.77 7.95
C VAL A 47 -7.04 1.71 6.98
N ILE A 48 -5.92 2.02 6.33
CA ILE A 48 -5.32 1.19 5.28
C ILE A 48 -3.88 0.84 5.66
N PHE A 49 -3.52 -0.42 5.49
CA PHE A 49 -2.16 -0.92 5.65
C PHE A 49 -1.41 -0.93 4.31
N PHE A 50 -0.12 -0.63 4.35
CA PHE A 50 0.81 -0.78 3.23
C PHE A 50 2.07 -1.53 3.68
N HIS A 51 2.41 -2.62 2.99
CA HIS A 51 3.61 -3.40 3.24
C HIS A 51 4.86 -2.83 2.57
N GLN A 52 5.24 -1.62 3.00
CA GLN A 52 6.47 -0.95 2.60
C GLN A 52 6.78 0.18 3.57
N LYS A 53 8.06 0.56 3.69
CA LYS A 53 8.41 1.81 4.36
C LYS A 53 7.99 3.01 3.52
N GLN A 54 7.81 4.14 4.19
CA GLN A 54 7.58 5.39 3.49
C GLN A 54 8.74 5.71 2.53
N GLY A 55 8.40 5.86 1.25
CA GLY A 55 9.36 6.25 0.21
C GLY A 55 10.18 5.08 -0.35
N ASP A 56 10.03 3.89 0.21
CA ASP A 56 10.61 2.68 -0.35
C ASP A 56 9.74 2.13 -1.49
N LEU A 57 10.37 1.31 -2.32
CA LEU A 57 9.68 0.54 -3.34
C LEU A 57 8.89 -0.59 -2.68
N ILE A 58 7.80 -1.01 -3.32
CA ILE A 58 7.05 -2.20 -2.89
C ILE A 58 8.02 -3.39 -2.90
N ARG A 59 8.00 -4.17 -1.82
CA ARG A 59 8.84 -5.36 -1.68
C ARG A 59 8.55 -6.37 -2.78
N SER A 60 9.61 -7.06 -3.21
CA SER A 60 9.51 -8.07 -4.27
C SER A 60 9.47 -9.49 -3.75
N ALA A 61 9.81 -9.73 -2.49
CA ALA A 61 9.78 -11.07 -1.91
C ALA A 61 8.38 -11.35 -1.36
N PHE A 62 7.87 -12.55 -1.65
CA PHE A 62 6.62 -13.05 -1.10
C PHE A 62 6.85 -13.55 0.34
N ASP A 63 6.22 -12.89 1.32
CA ASP A 63 6.38 -13.18 2.75
C ASP A 63 5.05 -13.43 3.49
N GLY A 64 3.96 -13.59 2.74
CA GLY A 64 2.62 -13.84 3.22
C GLY A 64 1.91 -12.58 3.71
N VAL A 65 2.41 -11.38 3.39
CA VAL A 65 1.82 -10.10 3.79
C VAL A 65 1.34 -9.34 2.55
N PRO A 66 0.05 -8.92 2.48
CA PRO A 66 -0.46 -8.25 1.31
C PRO A 66 0.19 -6.87 1.14
N VAL A 67 0.48 -6.48 -0.10
CA VAL A 67 1.11 -5.18 -0.39
C VAL A 67 0.27 -3.99 0.10
N ILE A 68 -1.05 -4.17 0.14
CA ILE A 68 -2.03 -3.22 0.63
C ILE A 68 -3.24 -3.97 1.20
N ALA A 69 -3.83 -3.48 2.29
CA ALA A 69 -5.06 -4.04 2.85
C ALA A 69 -5.91 -2.97 3.55
N ASP A 70 -7.23 -3.09 3.42
CA ASP A 70 -8.17 -2.31 4.23
C ASP A 70 -8.30 -2.96 5.61
N LEU A 71 -8.20 -2.16 6.67
CA LEU A 71 -8.27 -2.64 8.05
C LEU A 71 -9.58 -2.26 8.72
N ASP A 72 -9.97 -0.98 8.64
CA ASP A 72 -11.07 -0.46 9.45
C ASP A 72 -11.65 0.85 8.92
N GLN A 73 -12.80 1.25 9.46
CA GLN A 73 -13.34 2.60 9.35
C GLN A 73 -13.57 3.19 10.74
N ILE A 74 -12.79 4.22 11.08
CA ILE A 74 -12.82 4.83 12.40
C ILE A 74 -13.44 6.23 12.34
N ARG A 75 -13.88 6.71 13.50
CA ARG A 75 -14.26 8.10 13.70
C ARG A 75 -13.42 8.70 14.81
N VAL A 76 -12.63 9.70 14.45
CA VAL A 76 -11.76 10.43 15.35
C VAL A 76 -12.60 11.49 16.05
N GLU A 77 -12.61 11.46 17.38
CA GLU A 77 -13.26 12.47 18.22
C GLU A 77 -12.21 13.42 18.82
N LYS A 78 -12.60 14.28 19.78
CA LYS A 78 -11.69 15.28 20.36
C LYS A 78 -10.71 14.72 21.39
N GLU A 79 -11.08 13.64 22.05
CA GLU A 79 -10.25 13.00 23.06
C GLU A 79 -9.31 11.98 22.40
N PRO A 80 -8.10 11.75 22.94
CA PRO A 80 -7.24 10.67 22.50
C PRO A 80 -7.97 9.33 22.53
N MET A 81 -7.74 8.52 21.51
CA MET A 81 -8.40 7.22 21.35
C MET A 81 -7.35 6.15 21.04
N GLU A 82 -7.45 5.06 21.79
CA GLU A 82 -6.71 3.83 21.52
C GLU A 82 -7.49 3.01 20.50
N LEU A 83 -6.85 2.66 19.38
CA LEU A 83 -7.49 1.85 18.33
C LEU A 83 -7.43 0.35 18.62
N GLY A 84 -6.62 -0.05 19.61
CA GLY A 84 -6.40 -1.45 19.93
C GLY A 84 -5.56 -2.17 18.88
N ASN A 85 -5.67 -3.50 18.86
CA ASN A 85 -4.83 -4.34 18.02
C ASN A 85 -5.44 -4.55 16.64
N TYR A 86 -4.63 -4.32 15.60
CA TYR A 86 -4.93 -4.70 14.23
C TYR A 86 -4.14 -5.94 13.82
N THR A 87 -4.85 -6.87 13.18
CA THR A 87 -4.27 -8.00 12.46
C THR A 87 -4.41 -7.72 10.97
N VAL A 88 -3.30 -7.79 10.24
CA VAL A 88 -3.31 -7.71 8.77
C VAL A 88 -3.65 -9.08 8.21
N PRO A 89 -4.58 -9.18 7.22
CA PRO A 89 -4.94 -10.46 6.62
C PRO A 89 -3.74 -11.14 5.95
N GLU A 90 -3.80 -12.45 5.78
CA GLU A 90 -2.81 -13.19 5.01
C GLU A 90 -2.78 -12.70 3.55
N GLY A 91 -1.57 -12.48 3.03
CA GLY A 91 -1.32 -12.12 1.65
C GLY A 91 -1.15 -13.36 0.81
N PHE A 92 -1.94 -13.48 -0.26
CA PHE A 92 -1.86 -14.61 -1.17
C PHE A 92 -1.20 -14.22 -2.47
N VAL A 93 -0.23 -15.02 -2.91
CA VAL A 93 0.43 -14.84 -4.20
C VAL A 93 -0.63 -14.93 -5.30
N THR A 94 -0.81 -13.81 -5.99
CA THR A 94 -1.77 -13.64 -7.06
C THR A 94 -1.03 -13.37 -8.37
N THR A 95 -1.08 -14.34 -9.30
CA THR A 95 -0.49 -14.23 -10.64
C THR A 95 -1.53 -13.76 -11.64
N ILE A 96 -1.30 -12.59 -12.23
CA ILE A 96 -2.22 -11.97 -13.18
C ILE A 96 -1.51 -11.91 -14.53
N GLN A 97 -2.12 -12.48 -15.56
CA GLN A 97 -1.68 -12.33 -16.94
C GLN A 97 -2.60 -11.34 -17.66
N VAL A 98 -2.02 -10.36 -18.35
CA VAL A 98 -2.77 -9.41 -19.18
C VAL A 98 -2.57 -9.77 -20.65
N VAL A 99 -3.69 -9.92 -21.35
CA VAL A 99 -3.72 -10.29 -22.78
C VAL A 99 -4.59 -9.34 -23.59
N ASP A 100 -4.38 -9.28 -24.90
CA ASP A 100 -5.29 -8.60 -25.82
C ASP A 100 -6.59 -9.40 -26.06
N SER A 101 -7.48 -8.87 -26.90
CA SER A 101 -8.74 -9.55 -27.25
C SER A 101 -8.57 -10.86 -28.05
N ASN A 102 -7.38 -11.12 -28.58
CA ASN A 102 -7.03 -12.35 -29.31
C ASN A 102 -6.34 -13.38 -28.39
N GLY A 103 -6.03 -13.00 -27.15
CA GLY A 103 -5.31 -13.84 -26.19
C GLY A 103 -3.78 -13.70 -26.24
N ASN A 104 -3.25 -12.74 -26.99
CA ASN A 104 -1.80 -12.48 -27.05
C ASN A 104 -1.34 -11.77 -25.77
N PRO A 105 -0.23 -12.22 -25.13
CA PRO A 105 0.36 -11.52 -24.01
C PRO A 105 0.75 -10.08 -24.32
N LEU A 106 0.49 -9.19 -23.35
CA LEU A 106 0.81 -7.78 -23.44
C LEU A 106 1.93 -7.42 -22.45
N GLU A 107 3.08 -6.99 -22.95
CA GLU A 107 4.18 -6.45 -22.15
C GLU A 107 4.01 -4.95 -21.92
N ASN A 108 4.60 -4.43 -20.84
CA ASN A 108 4.65 -3.01 -20.47
C ASN A 108 3.29 -2.38 -20.16
N VAL A 109 2.26 -3.17 -19.84
CA VAL A 109 0.95 -2.64 -19.40
C VAL A 109 1.14 -2.00 -18.02
N PRO A 110 0.85 -0.70 -17.80
CA PRO A 110 1.05 -0.07 -16.50
C PRO A 110 -0.17 -0.25 -15.59
N LEU A 111 0.00 -0.93 -14.45
CA LEU A 111 -1.08 -1.27 -13.52
C LEU A 111 -0.94 -0.62 -12.13
N SER A 112 -2.07 -0.54 -11.44
CA SER A 112 -2.17 -0.28 -10.01
C SER A 112 -3.34 -1.05 -9.40
N PHE A 113 -3.28 -1.22 -8.08
CA PHE A 113 -4.23 -2.01 -7.31
C PHE A 113 -4.83 -1.13 -6.24
N TYR A 114 -6.15 -1.17 -6.12
CA TYR A 114 -6.92 -0.40 -5.15
C TYR A 114 -7.75 -1.32 -4.27
N THR A 115 -7.80 -1.02 -2.99
CA THR A 115 -8.69 -1.70 -2.05
C THR A 115 -10.13 -1.17 -2.20
N GLN A 116 -11.08 -1.77 -1.47
CA GLN A 116 -12.49 -1.36 -1.51
C GLN A 116 -12.72 0.07 -0.99
N TYR A 117 -11.86 0.57 -0.10
CA TYR A 117 -11.91 1.95 0.39
C TYR A 117 -11.23 2.97 -0.55
N GLY A 118 -10.75 2.51 -1.72
CA GLY A 118 -10.27 3.39 -2.79
C GLY A 118 -8.84 3.89 -2.60
N ALA A 119 -8.14 3.46 -1.56
CA ALA A 119 -6.69 3.60 -1.46
C ALA A 119 -6.02 2.60 -2.41
N GLY A 120 -4.85 2.96 -2.94
CA GLY A 120 -4.16 2.08 -3.88
C GLY A 120 -2.66 2.24 -3.88
N THR A 121 -1.98 1.31 -4.55
CA THR A 121 -0.52 1.19 -4.62
C THR A 121 0.18 2.34 -5.34
N GLY A 122 -0.56 3.35 -5.80
CA GLY A 122 -0.07 4.46 -6.61
C GLY A 122 -0.14 4.14 -8.11
N PRO A 123 -0.13 5.16 -8.97
CA PRO A 123 -0.23 4.96 -10.41
C PRO A 123 1.06 4.32 -10.96
N ARG A 124 0.89 3.30 -11.81
CA ARG A 124 1.98 2.66 -12.57
C ARG A 124 3.06 1.97 -11.70
N SER A 125 2.71 1.54 -10.49
CA SER A 125 3.62 0.81 -9.59
C SER A 125 3.94 -0.61 -10.08
N PHE A 126 3.11 -1.14 -10.96
CA PHE A 126 3.27 -2.47 -11.54
C PHE A 126 3.27 -2.41 -13.07
N THR A 127 3.94 -3.37 -13.69
CA THR A 127 3.96 -3.55 -15.14
C THR A 127 3.89 -5.01 -15.54
N THR A 128 3.66 -5.33 -16.81
CA THR A 128 3.70 -6.70 -17.31
C THR A 128 5.02 -7.01 -17.99
N ASN A 129 5.52 -8.23 -17.80
CA ASN A 129 6.69 -8.75 -18.52
C ASN A 129 6.31 -9.24 -19.94
N ALA A 130 7.27 -9.80 -20.68
CA ALA A 130 7.07 -10.31 -22.04
C ALA A 130 5.97 -11.38 -22.15
N ASP A 131 5.78 -12.19 -21.11
CA ASP A 131 4.74 -13.23 -21.06
C ASP A 131 3.38 -12.67 -20.59
N GLY A 132 3.27 -11.34 -20.43
CA GLY A 132 2.06 -10.65 -20.00
C GLY A 132 1.79 -10.73 -18.50
N TYR A 133 2.69 -11.33 -17.71
CA TYR A 133 2.49 -11.46 -16.27
C TYR A 133 2.86 -10.17 -15.54
N VAL A 134 2.00 -9.79 -14.59
CA VAL A 134 2.22 -8.63 -13.75
C VAL A 134 3.43 -8.87 -12.83
N THR A 135 4.31 -7.88 -12.82
CA THR A 135 5.52 -7.78 -12.01
C THR A 135 5.54 -6.42 -11.35
N HIS A 136 6.17 -6.32 -10.18
CA HIS A 136 6.52 -5.00 -9.64
C HIS A 136 7.53 -4.33 -10.58
N ALA A 137 7.42 -3.02 -10.82
CA ALA A 137 8.26 -2.33 -11.82
C ALA A 137 9.77 -2.42 -11.56
N ALA A 138 10.19 -2.74 -10.33
CA ALA A 138 11.59 -2.94 -9.95
C ALA A 138 11.98 -4.41 -9.73
N SER A 139 11.09 -5.37 -10.03
CA SER A 139 11.32 -6.83 -9.88
C SER A 139 11.07 -7.54 -11.21
N SER A 140 11.77 -8.66 -11.43
CA SER A 140 11.47 -9.58 -12.54
C SER A 140 10.56 -10.74 -12.12
N GLU A 141 10.28 -10.88 -10.82
CA GLU A 141 9.41 -11.93 -10.29
C GLU A 141 7.94 -11.57 -10.54
N ALA A 142 7.21 -12.51 -11.14
CA ALA A 142 5.80 -12.36 -11.46
C ALA A 142 4.93 -12.70 -10.25
N GLY A 143 3.87 -11.92 -10.06
CA GLY A 143 2.93 -12.08 -8.96
C GLY A 143 2.99 -10.94 -7.95
N ILE A 144 1.94 -10.86 -7.14
CA ILE A 144 1.75 -9.87 -6.09
C ILE A 144 1.01 -10.53 -4.94
N GLU A 145 1.39 -10.26 -3.70
CA GLU A 145 0.61 -10.67 -2.52
C GLU A 145 -0.56 -9.70 -2.30
N LEU A 146 -1.77 -10.22 -2.47
CA LEU A 146 -3.03 -9.48 -2.34
C LEU A 146 -3.94 -10.17 -1.34
N ALA A 147 -4.91 -9.42 -0.80
CA ALA A 147 -5.93 -9.94 0.09
C ALA A 147 -7.25 -9.16 -0.09
N GLY A 148 -8.37 -9.85 0.08
CA GLY A 148 -9.70 -9.25 0.07
C GLY A 148 -10.13 -8.72 -1.30
N SER A 149 -11.02 -7.72 -1.31
CA SER A 149 -11.55 -7.14 -2.54
C SER A 149 -10.58 -6.12 -3.13
N MET A 150 -10.16 -6.38 -4.36
CA MET A 150 -9.17 -5.57 -5.08
C MET A 150 -9.74 -5.10 -6.42
N THR A 151 -9.49 -3.85 -6.74
CA THR A 151 -9.74 -3.26 -8.04
C THR A 151 -8.43 -3.09 -8.79
N ILE A 152 -8.36 -3.63 -10.01
CA ILE A 152 -7.20 -3.54 -10.90
C ILE A 152 -7.44 -2.39 -11.86
N ARG A 153 -6.50 -1.45 -11.94
CA ARG A 153 -6.56 -0.33 -12.88
C ARG A 153 -5.35 -0.28 -13.79
N THR A 154 -5.57 0.10 -15.05
CA THR A 154 -4.54 0.33 -16.06
C THR A 154 -4.46 1.81 -16.41
N HIS A 155 -3.32 2.30 -16.91
CA HIS A 155 -3.11 3.74 -17.12
C HIS A 155 -2.81 4.08 -18.59
N PRO A 156 -3.84 4.32 -19.43
CA PRO A 156 -3.63 4.73 -20.81
C PRO A 156 -2.97 6.11 -20.89
N ALA A 157 -2.48 6.49 -22.07
CA ALA A 157 -1.75 7.74 -22.26
C ALA A 157 -2.64 8.98 -22.01
N SER A 158 -3.95 8.84 -22.23
CA SER A 158 -4.94 9.91 -22.18
C SER A 158 -5.65 10.06 -20.82
N ALA A 159 -5.51 9.09 -19.90
CA ALA A 159 -6.29 9.05 -18.66
C ALA A 159 -5.47 8.69 -17.42
N ASN A 160 -5.99 9.10 -16.27
CA ASN A 160 -5.39 8.85 -14.95
C ASN A 160 -5.87 7.53 -14.31
N GLY A 161 -5.98 6.49 -15.13
CA GLY A 161 -6.36 5.15 -14.72
C GLY A 161 -7.78 4.74 -15.14
N GLU A 162 -7.93 3.53 -15.65
CA GLU A 162 -9.20 2.92 -16.05
C GLU A 162 -9.41 1.60 -15.33
N LEU A 163 -10.66 1.26 -15.05
CA LEU A 163 -11.00 -0.04 -14.46
C LEU A 163 -10.68 -1.15 -15.46
N LEU A 164 -9.80 -2.06 -15.09
CA LEU A 164 -9.53 -3.27 -15.85
C LEU A 164 -10.39 -4.43 -15.32
N ASP A 165 -10.35 -4.68 -14.01
CA ASP A 165 -11.12 -5.76 -13.38
C ASP A 165 -11.31 -5.52 -11.87
N THR A 166 -12.21 -6.29 -11.25
CA THR A 166 -12.37 -6.39 -9.79
C THR A 166 -12.28 -7.87 -9.38
N ILE A 167 -11.39 -8.16 -8.44
CA ILE A 167 -11.15 -9.51 -7.93
C ILE A 167 -11.40 -9.57 -6.41
N PHE A 168 -11.58 -10.78 -5.90
CA PHE A 168 -11.55 -11.09 -4.47
C PHE A 168 -10.48 -12.15 -4.24
N VAL A 169 -9.59 -11.94 -3.27
CA VAL A 169 -8.43 -12.80 -2.98
C VAL A 169 -8.48 -13.31 -1.56
N ASP A 170 -8.69 -14.61 -1.40
CA ASP A 170 -8.79 -15.35 -0.15
C ASP A 170 -7.96 -16.65 -0.16
N GLU A 171 -7.24 -16.89 -1.26
CA GLU A 171 -6.30 -17.98 -1.47
C GLU A 171 -5.34 -17.61 -2.62
N GLU A 172 -4.27 -18.39 -2.80
CA GLU A 172 -3.39 -18.27 -3.97
C GLU A 172 -4.21 -18.36 -5.26
N LYS A 173 -3.94 -17.46 -6.21
CA LYS A 173 -4.80 -17.29 -7.38
C LYS A 173 -4.02 -16.99 -8.64
N SER A 174 -4.43 -17.62 -9.74
CA SER A 174 -3.94 -17.29 -11.08
C SER A 174 -5.11 -16.92 -11.97
N LEU A 175 -5.03 -15.78 -12.67
CA LEU A 175 -6.09 -15.30 -13.55
C LEU A 175 -5.55 -14.58 -14.78
N THR A 176 -6.35 -14.57 -15.84
CA THR A 176 -6.08 -13.85 -17.09
C THR A 176 -7.09 -12.74 -17.26
N VAL A 177 -6.62 -11.52 -17.55
CA VAL A 177 -7.44 -10.33 -17.75
C VAL A 177 -7.23 -9.78 -19.16
N THR A 178 -8.32 -9.44 -19.84
CA THR A 178 -8.26 -8.92 -21.21
C THR A 178 -8.24 -7.39 -21.22
N LEU A 179 -7.21 -6.80 -21.81
CA LEU A 179 -7.17 -5.39 -22.18
C LEU A 179 -7.71 -5.22 -23.60
N ARG A 180 -8.81 -4.48 -23.75
CA ARG A 180 -9.54 -4.40 -25.03
C ARG A 180 -8.91 -3.43 -26.04
N ASN A 181 -8.33 -2.33 -25.56
CA ASN A 181 -7.81 -1.24 -26.39
C ASN A 181 -6.31 -0.97 -26.07
N PRO A 182 -5.40 -1.94 -26.30
CA PRO A 182 -3.98 -1.77 -25.99
C PRO A 182 -3.32 -0.61 -26.75
N GLU A 183 -3.88 -0.19 -27.89
CA GLU A 183 -3.42 0.95 -28.69
C GLU A 183 -3.55 2.32 -28.01
N GLU A 184 -4.32 2.43 -26.91
CA GLU A 184 -4.45 3.66 -26.12
C GLU A 184 -3.27 3.92 -25.17
N TYR A 185 -2.32 2.99 -25.14
CA TYR A 185 -1.19 2.99 -24.21
C TYR A 185 0.11 3.22 -24.97
N ASN A 186 1.04 3.94 -24.33
CA ASN A 186 2.37 4.14 -24.89
C ASN A 186 3.27 2.95 -24.52
N GLY A 187 3.89 2.33 -25.52
CA GLY A 187 4.97 1.36 -25.32
C GLY A 187 4.53 -0.07 -24.96
N ILE A 188 3.24 -0.41 -25.08
CA ILE A 188 2.80 -1.80 -25.01
C ILE A 188 3.40 -2.59 -26.17
N VAL A 189 3.93 -3.78 -25.88
CA VAL A 189 4.37 -4.76 -26.89
C VAL A 189 3.40 -5.93 -26.86
N VAL A 190 2.91 -6.32 -28.03
CA VAL A 190 2.05 -7.50 -28.19
C VAL A 190 2.94 -8.65 -28.63
N HIS A 191 3.00 -9.71 -27.82
CA HIS A 191 3.72 -10.93 -28.18
C HIS A 191 2.72 -11.90 -28.80
N ASP A 192 2.74 -12.04 -30.12
CA ASP A 192 1.94 -13.07 -30.78
C ASP A 192 2.70 -14.40 -30.85
N ASP A 193 1.97 -15.51 -30.74
CA ASP A 193 2.50 -16.87 -30.96
C ASP A 193 2.84 -17.13 -32.45
N SER A 194 2.69 -16.12 -33.31
CA SER A 194 2.98 -16.21 -34.75
C SER A 194 4.48 -16.07 -35.04
N GLY A 195 5.28 -15.68 -34.04
CA GLY A 195 6.72 -15.48 -34.17
C GLY A 195 7.10 -14.19 -34.88
N ASP A 196 6.18 -13.22 -34.96
CA ASP A 196 6.42 -11.93 -35.61
C ASP A 196 6.30 -10.83 -34.55
N VAL A 197 7.46 -10.41 -34.00
CA VAL A 197 7.51 -9.22 -33.15
C VAL A 197 7.14 -8.04 -34.02
N THR A 198 5.94 -7.49 -33.84
CA THR A 198 5.57 -6.21 -34.47
C THR A 198 6.30 -5.09 -33.72
N GLU A 199 7.57 -4.91 -34.06
CA GLU A 199 8.35 -3.74 -33.68
C GLU A 199 7.63 -2.48 -34.23
N PRO A 200 7.49 -1.40 -33.44
CA PRO A 200 6.90 -0.17 -33.94
C PRO A 200 7.67 0.31 -35.19
N PRO A 201 6.96 0.92 -36.17
CA PRO A 201 7.58 1.30 -37.43
C PRO A 201 8.80 2.20 -37.17
N PRO A 202 9.92 1.98 -37.88
CA PRO A 202 11.13 2.74 -37.65
C PRO A 202 10.84 4.23 -37.83
N GLU A 203 11.25 5.04 -36.85
CA GLU A 203 11.28 6.49 -37.01
C GLU A 203 11.95 6.81 -38.34
N THR A 204 11.21 7.53 -39.19
CA THR A 204 11.74 8.02 -40.46
C THR A 204 12.88 8.99 -40.15
N GLN A 205 14.11 8.49 -40.20
CA GLN A 205 15.31 9.30 -40.11
C GLN A 205 15.30 10.30 -41.25
N THR A 206 15.03 11.56 -40.92
CA THR A 206 15.26 12.68 -41.82
C THR A 206 16.79 12.86 -41.92
N PRO A 207 17.38 12.91 -43.14
CA PRO A 207 18.83 12.97 -43.30
C PRO A 207 19.41 14.29 -42.77
N PRO A 208 20.67 14.28 -42.30
CA PRO A 208 21.30 15.46 -41.72
C PRO A 208 21.70 16.45 -42.82
N ALA A 209 21.33 17.71 -42.67
CA ALA A 209 21.96 18.80 -43.41
C ALA A 209 23.21 19.27 -42.64
N SER A 210 24.40 18.97 -43.18
CA SER A 210 25.62 19.75 -42.99
C SER A 210 25.50 21.02 -43.87
N ASP A 211 26.07 22.21 -43.62
CA ASP A 211 27.27 22.58 -42.85
C ASP A 211 27.30 24.12 -42.60
N SER A 212 28.05 24.53 -41.56
CA SER A 212 28.86 25.75 -41.37
C SER A 212 28.27 27.19 -41.44
N THR A 213 28.36 27.94 -40.33
CA THR A 213 29.42 28.98 -40.15
C THR A 213 29.49 29.62 -38.75
N ALA A 214 30.68 29.46 -38.13
CA ALA A 214 31.53 30.43 -37.43
C ALA A 214 31.05 31.36 -36.28
N GLN A 215 31.73 31.15 -35.13
CA GLN A 215 32.44 32.13 -34.27
C GLN A 215 31.65 33.10 -33.37
N SER A 216 31.83 33.00 -32.04
CA SER A 216 32.86 33.76 -31.29
C SER A 216 32.65 33.78 -29.76
N ILE A 217 33.56 33.14 -29.03
CA ILE A 217 34.33 33.63 -27.85
C ILE A 217 33.58 34.44 -26.75
N ARG A 218 33.52 33.94 -25.49
CA ARG A 218 34.37 34.33 -24.30
C ARG A 218 33.80 33.92 -22.91
N THR A 219 34.65 33.22 -22.14
CA THR A 219 34.96 33.32 -20.68
C THR A 219 33.93 33.17 -19.53
N LYS A 220 34.16 32.08 -18.75
CA LYS A 220 34.07 31.85 -17.27
C LYS A 220 34.69 33.02 -16.44
N PRO A 221 34.31 33.37 -15.16
CA PRO A 221 34.23 32.54 -13.91
C PRO A 221 33.00 32.74 -13.01
N GLU A 222 32.47 31.70 -12.34
CA GLU A 222 32.86 31.12 -11.03
C GLU A 222 32.79 32.11 -9.84
N GLN A 223 31.77 31.98 -8.99
CA GLN A 223 31.88 32.33 -7.58
C GLN A 223 30.87 31.61 -6.68
N THR A 224 31.44 30.85 -5.76
CA THR A 224 30.93 30.23 -4.53
C THR A 224 30.24 31.23 -3.59
N ALA A 225 29.16 30.80 -2.92
CA ALA A 225 28.89 31.14 -1.52
C ALA A 225 27.83 30.22 -0.91
N ALA A 226 28.24 29.44 0.09
CA ALA A 226 27.37 28.84 1.08
C ALA A 226 26.83 29.93 2.01
N GLN A 227 25.59 29.78 2.49
CA GLN A 227 25.14 30.45 3.70
C GLN A 227 24.13 29.57 4.46
N GLN A 228 24.63 29.00 5.57
CA GLN A 228 23.84 28.66 6.74
C GLN A 228 23.14 29.92 7.26
N SER A 229 21.88 29.81 7.64
CA SER A 229 21.29 30.70 8.63
C SER A 229 20.30 29.91 9.49
N SER A 230 20.71 29.69 10.74
CA SER A 230 19.86 29.42 11.89
C SER A 230 19.03 30.65 12.25
N SER A 231 17.78 30.46 12.65
CA SER A 231 17.09 31.37 13.58
C SER A 231 15.92 30.67 14.25
N GLU A 232 15.98 30.62 15.58
CA GLU A 232 14.92 30.23 16.50
C GLU A 232 13.81 31.29 16.60
N SER A 233 12.61 30.79 16.93
CA SER A 233 11.46 31.39 17.63
C SER A 233 10.97 32.80 17.28
N SER A 234 9.68 32.90 16.94
CA SER A 234 8.74 33.68 17.77
C SER A 234 7.29 33.26 17.52
N THR A 235 6.62 33.02 18.63
CA THR A 235 5.19 32.93 18.88
C THR A 235 4.34 33.87 18.04
N GLY A 236 3.30 33.32 17.40
CA GLY A 236 2.26 34.07 16.69
C GLY A 236 0.98 33.24 16.70
N ASP A 237 0.25 33.33 17.81
CA ASP A 237 -1.10 32.84 18.01
C ASP A 237 -2.03 33.43 16.92
N ASN A 238 -2.60 32.56 16.10
CA ASN A 238 -3.77 32.86 15.30
C ASN A 238 -4.64 31.61 15.26
N SER A 239 -5.51 31.54 16.26
CA SER A 239 -6.60 30.59 16.42
C SER A 239 -7.53 30.57 15.19
N ASN A 240 -7.29 29.62 14.30
CA ASN A 240 -8.32 28.76 13.73
C ASN A 240 -7.79 27.33 13.86
N GLY A 241 -7.68 26.89 15.13
CA GLY A 241 -7.03 25.64 15.47
C GLY A 241 -7.85 24.47 14.96
N VAL A 242 -7.36 23.82 13.89
CA VAL A 242 -7.66 22.41 13.64
C VAL A 242 -7.17 21.67 14.89
N GLN A 243 -8.09 21.35 15.81
CA GLN A 243 -7.78 20.52 16.97
C GLN A 243 -7.47 19.11 16.46
N ARG A 244 -6.22 18.70 16.64
CA ARG A 244 -5.70 17.37 16.30
C ARG A 244 -5.88 16.45 17.50
N GLY A 245 -6.47 15.27 17.29
CA GLY A 245 -6.48 14.17 18.25
C GLY A 245 -5.25 13.29 18.06
N PHE A 246 -4.69 12.78 19.15
CA PHE A 246 -3.56 11.84 19.15
C PHE A 246 -4.07 10.40 19.23
N PHE A 247 -3.45 9.51 18.44
CA PHE A 247 -3.79 8.09 18.35
C PHE A 247 -2.58 7.21 18.62
N SER A 248 -2.80 6.09 19.30
CA SER A 248 -1.85 4.98 19.35
C SER A 248 -2.60 3.65 19.29
N ASN A 249 -1.90 2.61 18.89
CA ASN A 249 -2.28 1.22 19.15
C ASN A 249 -1.41 0.58 20.26
N GLY A 250 -0.50 1.36 20.87
CA GLY A 250 0.42 0.91 21.90
C GLY A 250 -0.04 1.36 23.28
N ALA A 251 -0.69 0.47 24.02
CA ALA A 251 -0.85 0.60 25.46
C ALA A 251 -0.08 -0.52 26.17
N ASN A 252 0.75 -0.15 27.14
CA ASN A 252 1.26 -1.07 28.16
C ASN A 252 0.07 -1.67 28.91
N GLU A 253 -0.41 -2.82 28.47
CA GLU A 253 -1.24 -3.71 29.30
C GLU A 253 -0.35 -4.32 30.40
N PRO A 254 -0.76 -4.31 31.68
CA PRO A 254 -0.01 -4.97 32.74
C PRO A 254 0.08 -6.48 32.44
N GLU A 255 1.26 -7.08 32.61
CA GLU A 255 1.67 -8.47 32.32
C GLU A 255 0.83 -9.61 32.98
N ALA A 256 -0.39 -9.36 33.43
CA ALA A 256 -1.17 -10.32 34.22
C ALA A 256 -2.11 -11.23 33.41
N LEU A 257 -2.26 -11.06 32.08
CA LEU A 257 -3.31 -11.77 31.34
C LEU A 257 -2.90 -12.43 30.00
N SER A 258 -1.61 -12.48 29.66
CA SER A 258 -1.14 -13.08 28.39
C SER A 258 -0.80 -14.58 28.47
N ASP A 259 -1.16 -15.29 29.54
CA ASP A 259 -0.93 -16.74 29.64
C ASP A 259 -2.23 -17.55 29.51
N PRO A 260 -2.48 -18.22 28.37
CA PRO A 260 -3.67 -19.07 28.17
C PRO A 260 -3.74 -20.23 29.16
N MET A 261 -2.64 -20.55 29.86
CA MET A 261 -2.63 -21.57 30.93
C MET A 261 -3.20 -21.07 32.26
N ASN A 262 -3.20 -19.76 32.54
CA ASN A 262 -3.80 -19.20 33.77
C ASN A 262 -5.33 -19.11 33.69
N LEU A 263 -5.90 -18.98 32.49
CA LEU A 263 -7.35 -18.94 32.30
C LEU A 263 -8.02 -20.29 32.61
N THR A 264 -7.34 -21.41 32.33
CA THR A 264 -7.89 -22.75 32.61
C THR A 264 -7.84 -23.09 34.12
N VAL A 265 -6.81 -22.64 34.85
CA VAL A 265 -6.69 -22.90 36.28
C VAL A 265 -7.59 -21.98 37.12
N GLY A 266 -7.74 -20.71 36.72
CA GLY A 266 -8.67 -19.77 37.36
C GLY A 266 -10.14 -20.18 37.22
N GLY A 267 -10.54 -20.69 36.05
CA GLY A 267 -11.89 -21.20 35.80
C GLY A 267 -12.25 -22.46 36.61
N PHE A 268 -11.27 -23.34 36.85
CA PHE A 268 -11.51 -24.58 37.61
C PHE A 268 -11.67 -24.33 39.12
N LEU A 269 -10.95 -23.38 39.70
CA LEU A 269 -11.06 -23.04 41.13
C LEU A 269 -12.40 -22.39 41.49
N LEU A 270 -12.98 -21.59 40.59
CA LEU A 270 -14.33 -21.03 40.77
C LEU A 270 -15.44 -22.10 40.68
N SER A 271 -15.24 -23.13 39.86
CA SER A 271 -16.21 -24.24 39.72
C SER A 271 -16.29 -25.12 40.98
N VAL A 272 -15.15 -25.39 41.63
CA VAL A 272 -15.13 -26.18 42.88
C VAL A 272 -15.69 -25.41 44.08
N ALA A 273 -15.45 -24.09 44.15
CA ALA A 273 -16.01 -23.26 45.23
C ALA A 273 -17.54 -23.18 45.19
N GLY A 274 -18.15 -23.13 44.00
CA GLY A 274 -19.60 -23.13 43.84
C GLY A 274 -20.29 -24.42 44.32
N ILE A 275 -19.64 -25.58 44.11
CA ILE A 275 -20.17 -26.88 44.53
C ILE A 275 -20.08 -27.06 46.06
N VAL A 276 -19.00 -26.59 46.70
CA VAL A 276 -18.86 -26.65 48.16
C VAL A 276 -19.87 -25.73 48.86
N PHE A 277 -20.16 -24.55 48.30
CA PHE A 277 -21.16 -23.64 48.87
C PHE A 277 -22.58 -24.23 48.83
N GLN A 278 -22.91 -25.01 47.80
CA GLN A 278 -24.19 -25.71 47.68
C GLN A 278 -24.34 -26.89 48.66
N MET A 279 -23.25 -27.45 49.17
CA MET A 279 -23.29 -28.53 50.16
C MET A 279 -23.36 -28.04 51.61
N VAL A 280 -22.92 -26.81 51.90
CA VAL A 280 -22.87 -26.27 53.28
C VAL A 280 -24.06 -25.36 53.61
N GLY A 281 -24.71 -24.75 52.61
CA GLY A 281 -25.86 -23.86 52.81
C GLY A 281 -27.25 -24.52 52.78
N GLY A 282 -27.32 -25.84 52.57
CA GLY A 282 -28.57 -26.60 52.48
C GLY A 282 -28.96 -27.33 53.77
N LYS A 283 -29.28 -26.59 54.84
CA LYS A 283 -30.09 -27.06 55.98
C LYS A 283 -30.96 -25.94 56.51
#